data_AF-A0A968W830-F1
#
_entry.id   AF-A0A968W830-F1
#
_cell.length_a   1.000
_cell.length_b   1.000
_cell.length_c   1.000
_cell.angle_alpha   90.00
_cell.angle_beta   90.00
_cell.angle_gamma   90.00
#
_symmetry.space_group_name_H-M   'P 1'
#
loop_
_entity.id
_entity.type
_entity.pdbx_description
1 polymer ?
#
loop_
_entity_poly.entity_id
_entity_poly.type
_entity_poly.pdbx_seq_one_letter_code
_entity_poly.pdbx_strand_id
1 'polypeptide(L)' 'MITLDEVLKTALQLPYEQQEMLIKILQNRYHQNRREEIAADAQKSLADFHAGNFQPQLAENVIAQLRESLDDTEA' A
#
# COMPACT_ATOMS: atom_id res chain seq x y z
N MET A 1 1.15 21.61 9.00
CA MET A 1 1.04 20.14 9.05
C MET A 1 0.00 19.84 10.11
N ILE A 2 -1.07 19.12 9.78
CA ILE A 2 -2.13 18.81 10.74
C ILE A 2 -1.73 17.49 11.41
N THR A 3 -1.82 17.42 12.74
CA THR A 3 -1.51 16.19 13.49
C THR A 3 -2.72 15.25 13.52
N LEU A 4 -2.48 13.96 13.76
CA LEU A 4 -3.58 13.00 13.93
C LEU A 4 -4.51 13.40 15.09
N ASP A 5 -3.93 13.90 16.19
CA ASP A 5 -4.69 14.36 17.36
C ASP A 5 -5.63 15.54 17.03
N GLU A 6 -5.16 16.49 16.22
CA GLU A 6 -5.99 17.60 15.73
C GLU A 6 -7.15 17.11 14.84
N VAL A 7 -6.88 16.17 13.93
CA VAL A 7 -7.92 15.57 13.06
C VAL A 7 -8.98 14.84 13.90
N LEU A 8 -8.54 14.07 14.91
CA LEU A 8 -9.45 13.34 15.80
C LEU A 8 -10.31 14.30 16.62
N LYS A 9 -9.72 15.38 17.17
CA LYS A 9 -10.48 16.41 17.90
C LYS A 9 -11.58 17.02 17.04
N THR A 10 -11.29 17.34 15.78
CA THR A 10 -12.31 17.87 14.86
C THR A 10 -13.35 16.82 14.49
N ALA A 11 -12.95 15.57 14.25
CA ALA A 11 -13.88 14.48 13.94
C ALA A 11 -14.87 14.22 15.08
N LEU A 12 -14.40 14.29 16.34
CA LEU A 12 -15.22 14.10 17.54
C LEU A 12 -16.22 15.23 17.78
N GLN A 13 -16.05 16.39 17.15
CA GLN A 13 -17.04 17.49 17.21
C GLN A 13 -18.25 17.25 16.30
N LEU A 14 -18.18 16.28 15.38
CA LEU A 14 -19.32 15.93 14.53
C LEU A 14 -20.40 15.18 15.31
N PRO A 15 -21.68 15.29 14.94
CA PRO A 15 -22.73 14.40 15.45
C PRO A 15 -22.40 12.93 15.19
N TYR A 16 -22.86 12.02 16.05
CA TYR A 16 -22.55 10.57 15.95
C TYR A 16 -22.84 9.98 14.56
N GLU A 17 -23.95 10.36 13.93
CA GLU A 17 -24.29 9.92 12.57
C GLU A 17 -23.24 10.37 11.54
N GLN A 18 -22.76 11.61 11.64
CA GLN A 18 -21.71 12.14 10.76
C GLN A 18 -20.35 11.52 11.06
N GLN A 19 -20.06 11.16 12.32
CA GLN A 19 -18.85 10.40 12.67
C GLN A 19 -18.87 9.02 12.00
N GLU A 20 -20.00 8.32 12.03
CA GLU A 20 -20.15 7.01 11.36
C GLU A 20 -19.99 7.13 9.85
N MET A 21 -20.58 8.16 9.23
CA MET A 21 -20.39 8.45 7.82
C MET A 21 -18.91 8.73 7.48
N LEU A 22 -18.24 9.54 8.31
CA LEU A 22 -16.82 9.87 8.12
C LEU A 22 -15.95 8.60 8.14
N ILE A 23 -16.18 7.70 9.10
CA ILE A 23 -15.46 6.43 9.19
C ILE A 23 -15.63 5.62 7.90
N LYS A 24 -16.87 5.46 7.42
CA LYS A 24 -17.17 4.71 6.18
C LYS A 24 -16.48 5.35 4.96
N ILE A 25 -16.52 6.68 4.85
CA ILE A 25 -15.88 7.40 3.75
C ILE A 25 -14.36 7.19 3.77
N LEU A 26 -13.72 7.32 4.94
CA LEU A 26 -12.28 7.16 5.08
C LEU A 26 -11.83 5.73 4.76
N GLN A 27 -12.57 4.72 5.24
CA GLN A 27 -12.30 3.32 4.90
C GLN A 27 -12.39 3.07 3.39
N ASN A 28 -13.45 3.54 2.75
CA ASN A 28 -13.63 3.37 1.31
C ASN A 28 -12.52 4.05 0.50
N ARG A 29 -12.13 5.27 0.88
CA ARG A 29 -11.02 5.99 0.25
C ARG A 29 -9.69 5.28 0.47
N TYR A 30 -9.42 4.80 1.68
CA TYR A 30 -8.22 4.03 1.96
C TYR A 30 -8.10 2.80 1.05
N HIS A 31 -9.18 2.02 0.94
CA HIS A 31 -9.20 0.86 0.07
C HIS A 31 -9.05 1.24 -1.42
N GLN A 32 -9.68 2.33 -1.85
CA GLN A 32 -9.57 2.79 -3.22
C GLN A 32 -8.14 3.24 -3.55
N ASN A 33 -7.54 4.08 -2.71
CA ASN A 33 -6.17 4.55 -2.90
C ASN A 33 -5.17 3.38 -2.92
N ARG A 34 -5.34 2.40 -2.03
CA ARG A 34 -4.49 1.22 -2.01
C ARG A 34 -4.66 0.34 -3.25
N ARG A 35 -5.87 0.25 -3.82
CA ARG A 35 -6.08 -0.41 -5.11
C ARG A 35 -5.42 0.33 -6.26
N GLU A 36 -5.50 1.66 -6.27
CA GLU A 36 -4.87 2.50 -7.29
C GLU A 36 -3.34 2.40 -7.24
N GLU A 37 -2.76 2.40 -6.04
CA GLU A 37 -1.33 2.19 -5.81
C GLU A 37 -0.88 0.83 -6.37
N ILE A 38 -1.58 -0.26 -6.02
CA ILE A 38 -1.29 -1.61 -6.53
C ILE A 38 -1.44 -1.67 -8.05
N ALA A 39 -2.48 -1.03 -8.61
CA ALA A 39 -2.70 -1.01 -10.05
C ALA A 39 -1.59 -0.26 -10.80
N ALA A 40 -1.14 0.88 -10.27
CA ALA A 40 -0.04 1.65 -10.85
C ALA A 40 1.28 0.86 -10.82
N ASP A 41 1.57 0.20 -9.69
CA ASP A 41 2.77 -0.64 -9.55
C ASP A 41 2.75 -1.85 -10.50
N ALA A 42 1.59 -2.52 -10.61
CA ALA A 42 1.41 -3.62 -11.54
C ALA A 42 1.56 -3.18 -13.01
N GLN A 43 1.00 -2.03 -13.39
CA GLN A 43 1.15 -1.47 -14.73
C GLN A 43 2.60 -1.14 -15.06
N LYS A 44 3.32 -0.54 -14.10
CA LYS A 44 4.74 -0.24 -14.24
C LYS A 44 5.56 -1.52 -14.42
N SER A 45 5.34 -2.50 -13.54
CA SER A 45 6.01 -3.81 -13.62
C SER A 45 5.73 -4.50 -14.95
N LEU A 46 4.50 -4.47 -15.44
CA LEU A 46 4.17 -5.05 -16.74
C LEU A 46 4.87 -4.32 -17.89
N ALA A 47 4.91 -2.99 -17.86
CA ALA A 47 5.62 -2.20 -18.87
C ALA A 47 7.13 -2.52 -18.89
N ASP A 48 7.75 -2.63 -17.71
CA ASP A 48 9.17 -2.98 -17.57
C ASP A 48 9.46 -4.40 -18.07
N PHE A 49 8.56 -5.35 -17.84
CA PHE A 49 8.67 -6.70 -18.40
C PHE A 49 8.63 -6.69 -19.93
N HIS A 50 7.66 -5.97 -20.51
CA HIS A 50 7.51 -5.87 -21.97
C HIS A 50 8.68 -5.11 -22.62
N ALA A 51 9.28 -4.15 -21.91
CA ALA A 51 10.47 -3.43 -22.37
C ALA A 51 11.76 -4.28 -22.30
N GLY A 52 11.72 -5.47 -21.67
CA GLY A 52 12.88 -6.32 -21.47
C GLY A 52 13.81 -5.82 -20.36
N ASN A 53 13.31 -4.97 -19.46
CA ASN A 53 14.09 -4.44 -18.33
C ASN A 53 14.37 -5.51 -17.27
N PHE A 54 13.63 -6.63 -17.28
CA PHE A 54 13.87 -7.76 -16.39
C PHE A 54 14.69 -8.86 -17.06
N GLN A 55 15.74 -9.28 -16.38
CA GLN A 55 16.54 -10.44 -16.79
C GLN A 55 15.77 -11.73 -16.48
N PRO A 56 15.76 -12.72 -17.39
CA PRO A 56 15.17 -14.01 -17.11
C PRO A 56 15.94 -14.69 -15.97
N GLN A 57 15.21 -15.14 -14.95
CA GLN A 57 15.77 -15.83 -13.79
C GLN A 57 14.91 -17.05 -13.45
N LEU A 58 15.56 -18.11 -12.96
CA LEU A 58 14.84 -19.27 -12.44
C LEU A 58 14.15 -18.90 -11.12
N ALA A 59 12.89 -19.30 -10.97
CA ALA A 59 12.11 -19.03 -9.77
C ALA A 59 12.82 -19.51 -8.50
N GLU A 60 13.51 -20.65 -8.56
CA GLU A 60 14.29 -21.21 -7.45
C GLU A 60 15.38 -20.25 -6.95
N ASN A 61 16.09 -19.59 -7.86
CA ASN A 61 17.15 -18.63 -7.52
C ASN A 61 16.56 -17.36 -6.88
N VAL A 62 15.43 -16.87 -7.41
CA VAL A 62 14.73 -15.70 -6.85
C VAL A 62 14.20 -16.01 -5.46
N ILE A 63 13.62 -17.19 -5.26
CA ILE A 63 13.10 -17.63 -3.95
C ILE A 63 14.23 -17.81 -2.94
N ALA A 64 15.39 -18.35 -3.36
CA ALA A 64 16.55 -18.48 -2.49
C ALA A 64 17.08 -17.12 -2.02
N GLN A 65 17.25 -16.16 -2.94
CA GLN A 65 17.68 -14.79 -2.61
C GLN A 65 16.69 -14.08 -1.68
N LEU A 66 15.38 -14.27 -1.90
CA LEU A 66 14.36 -13.69 -1.03
C LEU A 66 14.48 -14.23 0.41
N ARG A 67 14.67 -15.55 0.58
CA ARG A 67 14.85 -16.16 1.91
C ARG A 67 16.11 -15.64 2.60
N GLU A 68 17.22 -15.58 1.89
CA GLU A 68 18.49 -15.04 2.42
C GLU A 68 18.32 -13.59 2.90
N SER A 69 17.66 -12.73 2.12
CA SER A 69 17.42 -11.34 2.53
C SER A 69 16.50 -11.19 3.76
N LEU A 70 15.58 -12.13 3.97
CA LEU A 70 14.70 -12.13 5.14
C LEU A 70 15.46 -12.58 6.40
N ASP A 71 16.34 -13.58 6.26
CA ASP A 71 17.19 -14.06 7.35
C ASP A 71 18.24 -13.01 7.75
N ASP A 72 18.80 -12.25 6.80
CA ASP A 72 19.75 -11.15 7.05
C ASP A 72 19.10 -9.95 7.76
N THR A 73 17.78 -9.80 7.68
CA THR A 73 17.05 -8.72 8.36
C THR A 73 16.79 -9.06 9.85
N GLU A 74 16.98 -10.32 10.24
CA GLU A 74 16.81 -10.81 11.62
C GLU A 74 18.12 -10.90 12.43
N ALA A 75 19.26 -10.46 11.87
CA ALA A 75 20.60 -10.47 12.50
C ALA A 75 21.08 -9.08 12.96
#